data_AF-A0A6I5X1I8-F1
#
_entry.id   AF-A0A6I5X1I8-F1
#
_cell.length_a   1.000
_cell.length_b   1.000
_cell.length_c   1.000
_cell.angle_alpha   90.00
_cell.angle_beta   90.00
_cell.angle_gamma   90.00
#
_symmetry.space_group_name_H-M   'P 1'
#
loop_
_entity.id
_entity.type
_entity.pdbx_description
1 polymer ?
#
loop_
_entity_poly.entity_id
_entity_poly.type
_entity_poly.pdbx_seq_one_letter_code
_entity_poly.pdbx_strand_id
1 'polypeptide(L)'
;MSLLKLPAFTLLSGIGWCIDFVIFNYLVALDHTYFASNLVSAAVAVSFVLITARHWIFRNHVESLHGVVVKYVLWNVVSVTAASFFVQITASGLEQIDLSGIASATGHVTGMTPNRVTIVSNLSKLLVTPITMYANFLAVGYIVERRFSFY
;
A
#
# COMPACT_ATOMS: atom_id res chain seq x y z
N MET A 1 -2.56 -2.25 -21.65
CA MET A 1 -1.20 -1.66 -21.58
C MET A 1 -0.30 -2.42 -22.54
N SER A 2 0.53 -1.76 -23.35
CA SER A 2 1.62 -2.49 -24.02
C SER A 2 2.46 -3.20 -22.95
N LEU A 3 2.92 -4.43 -23.19
CA LEU A 3 3.68 -5.26 -22.25
C LEU A 3 4.86 -4.55 -21.57
N LEU A 4 5.38 -3.46 -22.16
CA LEU A 4 6.44 -2.60 -21.63
C LEU A 4 6.01 -1.64 -20.50
N LYS A 5 4.71 -1.32 -20.37
CA LYS A 5 4.21 -0.39 -19.33
C LYS A 5 3.91 -1.08 -18.00
N LEU A 6 3.62 -2.37 -18.01
CA LEU A 6 3.35 -3.19 -16.81
C LEU A 6 4.54 -3.22 -15.85
N PRO A 7 5.78 -3.52 -16.31
CA PRO A 7 6.97 -3.51 -15.45
C PRO A 7 7.24 -2.13 -14.82
N ALA A 8 7.06 -1.05 -15.59
CA ALA A 8 7.26 0.31 -15.09
C ALA A 8 6.23 0.67 -14.01
N PHE A 9 4.96 0.29 -14.19
CA PHE A 9 3.92 0.47 -13.17
C PHE A 9 4.19 -0.36 -11.91
N THR A 10 4.61 -1.62 -12.07
CA THR A 10 4.95 -2.49 -10.94
C THR A 10 6.15 -1.94 -10.16
N LEU A 11 7.19 -1.46 -10.84
CA LEU A 11 8.36 -0.84 -10.19
C LEU A 11 7.96 0.43 -9.43
N LEU A 12 7.18 1.32 -10.03
CA LEU A 12 6.69 2.53 -9.38
C LEU A 12 5.81 2.23 -8.17
N SER A 13 4.94 1.24 -8.29
CA SER A 13 4.09 0.78 -7.18
C SER A 13 4.92 0.12 -6.08
N GLY A 14 6.00 -0.59 -6.43
CA GLY A 14 6.95 -1.16 -5.48
C GLY A 14 7.67 -0.09 -4.66
N ILE A 15 8.10 1.01 -5.30
CA ILE A 15 8.70 2.15 -4.59
C ILE A 15 7.68 2.79 -3.65
N GLY A 16 6.45 3.04 -4.13
CA GLY A 16 5.35 3.55 -3.30
C GLY A 16 5.09 2.64 -2.09
N TRP A 17 5.14 1.32 -2.29
CA TRP A 17 4.99 0.35 -1.21
C TRP A 17 6.14 0.41 -0.20
N CYS A 18 7.39 0.54 -0.64
CA CYS A 18 8.51 0.72 0.28
C CYS A 18 8.34 1.99 1.14
N ILE A 19 7.90 3.10 0.54
CA ILE A 19 7.61 4.35 1.26
C ILE A 19 6.51 4.12 2.29
N ASP A 20 5.39 3.50 1.89
CA ASP A 20 4.27 3.14 2.77
C ASP A 20 4.74 2.29 3.95
N PHE A 21 5.52 1.25 3.67
CA PHE A 21 5.98 0.29 4.68
C PHE A 21 6.90 0.93 5.73
N VAL A 22 7.79 1.82 5.29
CA VAL A 22 8.71 2.55 6.18
C VAL A 22 7.94 3.55 7.06
N ILE A 23 7.08 4.38 6.47
CA ILE A 23 6.31 5.39 7.23
C ILE A 23 5.38 4.70 8.23
N PHE A 24 4.71 3.63 7.80
CA PHE A 24 3.81 2.87 8.66
C PHE A 24 4.53 2.34 9.91
N ASN A 25 5.64 1.63 9.72
CA ASN A 25 6.38 1.06 10.84
C ASN A 25 6.99 2.14 11.73
N TYR A 26 7.42 3.26 11.15
CA TYR A 26 7.90 4.41 11.91
C TYR A 26 6.80 4.99 12.81
N LEU A 27 5.59 5.21 12.27
CA LEU A 27 4.47 5.74 13.05
C LEU A 27 3.99 4.76 14.14
N VAL A 28 3.95 3.46 13.85
CA VAL A 28 3.64 2.43 14.85
C VAL A 28 4.70 2.40 15.96
N ALA A 29 5.98 2.60 15.63
CA ALA A 29 7.04 2.70 16.63
C ALA A 29 6.94 3.95 17.52
N LEU A 30 6.16 4.97 17.11
CA LEU A 30 5.79 6.13 17.91
C LEU A 30 4.45 5.94 18.67
N ASP A 31 4.02 4.69 18.84
CA ASP A 31 2.78 4.30 19.53
C ASP A 31 1.48 4.82 18.88
N HIS A 32 1.51 5.19 17.60
CA HIS A 32 0.27 5.48 16.87
C HIS A 32 -0.49 4.19 16.52
N THR A 33 -1.82 4.25 16.55
CA THR A 33 -2.70 3.13 16.18
C THR A 33 -2.40 2.62 14.76
N TYR A 34 -2.56 1.31 14.53
CA TYR A 34 -2.36 0.71 13.21
C TYR A 34 -3.24 1.36 12.14
N PHE A 35 -4.48 1.73 12.49
CA PHE A 35 -5.36 2.48 11.60
C PHE A 35 -4.76 3.82 11.16
N ALA A 36 -4.39 4.69 12.12
CA ALA A 36 -3.88 6.02 11.80
C ALA A 36 -2.54 5.95 11.07
N SER A 37 -1.66 5.05 11.49
CA SER A 37 -0.36 4.81 10.85
C SER A 37 -0.54 4.39 9.40
N ASN A 38 -1.46 3.46 9.10
CA ASN A 38 -1.73 3.02 7.74
C ASN A 38 -2.40 4.10 6.90
N LEU A 39 -3.31 4.88 7.49
CA LEU A 39 -4.02 5.97 6.81
C LEU A 39 -3.02 7.01 6.29
N VAL A 40 -2.08 7.44 7.14
CA VAL A 40 -1.05 8.43 6.77
C VAL A 40 -0.06 7.84 5.78
N SER A 41 0.49 6.66 6.06
CA SER A 41 1.52 6.06 5.22
C SER A 41 1.02 5.75 3.81
N ALA A 42 -0.19 5.19 3.70
CA ALA A 42 -0.79 4.84 2.42
C ALA A 42 -1.19 6.11 1.65
N ALA A 43 -1.70 7.15 2.32
CA ALA A 43 -1.99 8.43 1.67
C ALA A 43 -0.74 9.07 1.03
N VAL A 44 0.41 9.00 1.70
CA VAL A 44 1.69 9.47 1.15
C VAL A 44 2.09 8.64 -0.06
N ALA A 45 2.01 7.31 0.03
CA ALA A 45 2.40 6.41 -1.06
C ALA A 45 1.52 6.55 -2.30
N VAL A 46 0.19 6.60 -2.15
CA VAL A 46 -0.71 6.76 -3.30
C VAL A 46 -0.57 8.14 -3.94
N SER A 47 -0.26 9.18 -3.16
CA SER A 47 0.05 10.51 -3.68
C SER A 47 1.33 10.49 -4.52
N PHE A 48 2.37 9.79 -4.05
CA PHE A 48 3.61 9.59 -4.80
C PHE A 48 3.36 8.84 -6.13
N VAL A 49 2.57 7.76 -6.09
CA VAL A 49 2.21 6.99 -7.29
C VAL A 49 1.44 7.86 -8.28
N LEU A 50 0.47 8.66 -7.81
CA LEU A 50 -0.29 9.58 -8.66
C LEU A 50 0.62 10.61 -9.34
N ILE A 51 1.49 11.28 -8.59
CA ILE A 51 2.39 12.31 -9.12
C ILE A 51 3.36 11.70 -10.13
N THR A 52 3.90 10.53 -9.83
CA THR A 52 4.88 9.88 -10.71
C THR A 52 4.23 9.28 -11.95
N ALA A 53 3.08 8.62 -11.80
CA ALA A 53 2.27 8.14 -12.92
C ALA A 53 1.81 9.30 -13.82
N ARG A 54 1.48 10.46 -13.24
CA ARG A 54 1.18 11.68 -14.00
C ARG A 54 2.35 12.12 -14.87
N HIS A 55 3.58 12.08 -14.36
CA HIS A 55 4.74 12.58 -15.09
C HIS A 55 5.24 11.60 -16.17
N TRP A 56 5.03 10.28 -15.99
CA TRP A 56 5.59 9.25 -16.88
C TRP A 56 4.55 8.53 -17.76
N ILE A 57 3.32 8.33 -17.28
CA ILE A 57 2.31 7.47 -17.92
C ILE A 57 1.21 8.29 -18.63
N PHE A 58 0.84 9.46 -18.10
CA PHE A 58 -0.37 10.20 -18.53
C PHE A 58 -0.14 11.30 -19.58
N ARG A 59 0.92 11.20 -20.39
CA ARG A 59 1.26 12.26 -21.36
C ARG A 59 0.24 12.43 -22.51
N ASN A 60 -0.64 11.45 -22.76
CA ASN A 60 -1.59 11.42 -23.88
C ASN A 60 -2.99 10.95 -23.44
N HIS A 61 -3.87 11.80 -22.90
CA HIS A 61 -5.24 11.42 -22.49
C HIS A 61 -6.32 12.25 -23.17
N VAL A 62 -7.45 11.60 -23.45
CA VAL A 62 -8.61 12.17 -24.16
C VAL A 62 -9.61 12.86 -23.19
N GLU A 63 -9.59 12.51 -21.90
CA GLU A 63 -10.39 13.18 -20.85
C GLU A 63 -9.65 14.38 -20.23
N SER A 64 -10.43 15.33 -19.67
CA SER A 64 -9.87 16.42 -18.88
C SER A 64 -9.10 15.88 -17.66
N LEU A 65 -7.86 16.36 -17.49
CA LEU A 65 -6.95 15.94 -16.42
C LEU A 65 -7.59 16.05 -15.02
N HIS A 66 -8.39 17.09 -14.80
CA HIS A 66 -9.10 17.31 -13.53
C HIS A 66 -10.08 16.17 -13.20
N GLY A 67 -10.82 15.65 -14.18
CA GLY A 67 -11.79 14.58 -13.95
C GLY A 67 -11.14 13.27 -13.49
N VAL A 68 -9.98 12.92 -14.07
CA VAL A 68 -9.22 11.73 -13.68
C VAL A 68 -8.66 11.87 -12.26
N VAL A 69 -8.11 13.04 -11.93
CA VAL A 69 -7.57 13.32 -10.58
C VAL A 69 -8.68 13.24 -9.53
N VAL A 70 -9.84 13.85 -9.76
CA VAL A 70 -10.96 13.79 -8.80
C VAL A 70 -11.44 12.35 -8.58
N LYS A 71 -11.66 11.58 -9.65
CA LYS A 71 -12.05 10.17 -9.53
C LYS A 71 -11.00 9.36 -8.75
N TYR A 72 -9.72 9.60 -9.02
CA TYR A 72 -8.63 8.93 -8.31
C TYR A 72 -8.58 9.31 -6.83
N VAL A 73 -8.72 10.59 -6.48
CA VAL A 73 -8.76 11.04 -5.08
C VAL A 73 -9.93 10.41 -4.34
N LEU A 74 -11.13 10.43 -4.91
CA LEU A 74 -12.31 9.81 -4.31
C LEU A 74 -12.12 8.30 -4.08
N TRP A 75 -11.56 7.60 -5.07
CA TRP A 75 -11.19 6.20 -4.93
C TRP A 75 -10.19 5.99 -3.78
N ASN A 76 -9.16 6.83 -3.67
CA ASN A 76 -8.14 6.69 -2.62
C ASN A 76 -8.70 6.98 -1.23
N VAL A 77 -9.58 7.95 -1.07
CA VAL A 77 -10.24 8.20 0.23
C VAL A 77 -10.97 6.94 0.71
N VAL A 78 -11.74 6.28 -0.17
CA VAL A 78 -12.47 5.06 0.18
C VAL A 78 -11.53 3.88 0.41
N SER A 79 -10.65 3.61 -0.55
CA SER A 79 -9.78 2.42 -0.53
C SER A 79 -8.71 2.48 0.57
N VAL A 80 -8.09 3.63 0.82
CA VAL A 80 -7.10 3.79 1.89
C VAL A 80 -7.79 3.68 3.26
N THR A 81 -8.98 4.24 3.42
CA THR A 81 -9.75 4.10 4.68
C THR A 81 -10.11 2.64 4.92
N ALA A 82 -10.63 1.94 3.91
CA ALA A 82 -10.95 0.52 3.99
C ALA A 82 -9.70 -0.33 4.30
N ALA A 83 -8.59 -0.08 3.60
CA ALA A 83 -7.31 -0.73 3.86
C ALA A 83 -6.84 -0.53 5.31
N SER A 84 -7.01 0.67 5.84
CA SER A 84 -6.62 1.00 7.22
C SER A 84 -7.45 0.24 8.25
N PHE A 85 -8.75 0.06 7.99
CA PHE A 85 -9.59 -0.83 8.81
C PHE A 85 -9.13 -2.28 8.73
N PHE A 86 -8.85 -2.80 7.53
CA PHE A 86 -8.35 -4.18 7.39
C PHE A 86 -7.01 -4.39 8.09
N VAL A 87 -6.09 -3.44 8.01
CA VAL A 87 -4.82 -3.49 8.75
C VAL A 87 -5.06 -3.50 10.25
N GLN A 88 -5.94 -2.62 10.77
CA GLN A 88 -6.28 -2.60 12.19
C GLN A 88 -6.89 -3.91 12.68
N ILE A 89 -7.87 -4.46 11.95
CA ILE A 89 -8.53 -5.72 12.29
C ILE A 89 -7.51 -6.86 12.29
N THR A 90 -6.67 -6.93 11.26
CA THR A 90 -5.65 -7.97 11.12
C THR A 90 -4.61 -7.88 12.24
N ALA A 91 -4.13 -6.66 12.54
CA ALA A 91 -3.18 -6.42 13.62
C ALA A 91 -3.77 -6.83 14.98
N SER A 92 -5.01 -6.41 15.27
CA SER A 92 -5.69 -6.75 16.53
C SER A 92 -5.92 -8.27 16.67
N GLY A 93 -6.17 -8.97 15.56
CA GLY A 93 -6.25 -10.44 15.56
C GLY A 93 -4.89 -11.10 15.80
N LEU A 94 -3.82 -10.59 15.18
CA LEU A 94 -2.45 -11.07 15.37
C LEU A 94 -1.95 -10.84 16.81
N GLU A 95 -2.39 -9.77 17.48
CA GLU A 95 -2.11 -9.50 18.90
C GLU A 95 -2.76 -10.51 19.86
N GLN A 96 -3.66 -11.37 19.40
CA GLN A 96 -4.23 -12.44 20.23
C GLN A 96 -3.49 -13.77 20.03
N ILE A 97 -2.63 -13.85 19.02
CA ILE A 97 -1.87 -15.05 18.66
C ILE A 97 -0.52 -15.01 19.39
N ASP A 98 -0.07 -16.18 19.84
CA ASP A 98 1.30 -16.35 20.31
C ASP A 98 2.26 -16.37 19.12
N LEU A 99 3.02 -15.28 18.96
CA LEU A 99 3.99 -15.07 17.88
C LEU A 99 5.43 -15.26 18.39
N SER A 100 5.63 -15.82 19.59
CA SER A 100 6.95 -16.04 20.18
C SER A 100 7.87 -16.89 19.29
N GLY A 101 7.33 -17.93 18.64
CA GLY A 101 8.09 -18.76 17.70
C GLY A 101 8.63 -17.98 16.50
N ILE A 102 7.88 -17.00 15.99
CA ILE A 102 8.32 -16.11 14.91
C ILE A 102 9.42 -15.17 15.42
N ALA A 103 9.24 -14.59 16.61
CA ALA A 103 10.25 -13.73 17.23
C ALA A 103 11.60 -14.46 17.40
N SER A 104 11.55 -15.72 17.89
CA SER A 104 12.73 -16.56 18.01
C SER A 104 13.36 -16.87 16.66
N ALA A 105 12.57 -17.29 15.65
CA ALA A 105 13.09 -17.59 14.33
C ALA A 105 13.76 -16.36 13.67
N THR A 106 13.14 -15.19 13.77
CA THR A 106 13.73 -13.93 13.28
C THR A 106 15.03 -13.60 14.03
N GLY A 107 15.08 -13.82 15.34
CA GLY A 107 16.29 -13.65 16.16
C GLY A 107 17.46 -14.52 15.71
N HIS A 108 17.21 -15.77 15.30
CA HIS A 108 18.27 -16.66 14.80
C HIS A 108 18.85 -16.19 13.45
N VAL A 109 18.01 -15.62 12.58
CA VAL A 109 18.43 -15.17 11.24
C VAL A 109 19.10 -13.80 11.30
N THR A 110 18.56 -12.89 12.11
CA THR A 110 18.96 -11.47 12.11
C THR A 110 19.90 -11.09 13.25
N GLY A 111 20.06 -11.97 14.25
CA GLY A 111 20.77 -11.67 15.49
C GLY A 111 20.03 -10.71 16.43
N MET A 112 18.81 -10.28 16.06
CA MET A 112 18.00 -9.34 16.82
C MET A 112 16.62 -9.94 17.07
N THR A 113 16.16 -9.93 18.33
CA THR A 113 14.81 -10.35 18.69
C THR A 113 13.84 -9.19 18.48
N PRO A 114 13.01 -9.19 17.42
CA PRO A 114 12.09 -8.09 17.18
C PRO A 114 11.01 -8.04 18.26
N ASN A 115 10.60 -6.82 18.63
CA ASN A 115 9.47 -6.64 19.53
C ASN A 115 8.18 -7.16 18.87
N ARG A 116 7.24 -7.65 19.69
CA ARG A 116 5.93 -8.11 19.27
C ARG A 116 5.20 -7.11 18.38
N VAL A 117 5.22 -5.83 18.75
CA VAL A 117 4.58 -4.75 17.99
C VAL A 117 5.13 -4.69 16.56
N THR A 118 6.44 -4.84 16.39
CA THR A 118 7.12 -4.87 15.09
C THR A 118 6.74 -6.10 14.26
N ILE A 119 6.57 -7.26 14.90
CA ILE A 119 6.14 -8.46 14.17
C ILE A 119 4.70 -8.28 13.67
N VAL A 120 3.80 -7.83 14.55
CA VAL A 120 2.39 -7.61 14.23
C VAL A 120 2.22 -6.55 13.14
N SER A 121 2.94 -5.42 13.23
CA SER A 121 2.89 -4.36 12.23
C SER A 121 3.31 -4.89 10.84
N ASN A 122 4.44 -5.59 10.76
CA ASN A 122 4.95 -6.12 9.50
C ASN A 122 4.02 -7.20 8.91
N LEU A 123 3.54 -8.14 9.73
CA LEU A 123 2.64 -9.20 9.27
C LEU A 123 1.29 -8.65 8.80
N SER A 124 0.70 -7.70 9.54
CA SER A 124 -0.57 -7.09 9.15
C SER A 124 -0.47 -6.38 7.79
N LYS A 125 0.64 -5.68 7.52
CA LYS A 125 0.91 -5.08 6.22
C LYS A 125 1.10 -6.14 5.13
N LEU A 126 1.86 -7.20 5.40
CA LEU A 126 2.11 -8.25 4.40
C LEU A 126 0.82 -8.99 3.99
N LEU A 127 -0.13 -9.13 4.90
CA LEU A 127 -1.42 -9.77 4.61
C LEU A 127 -2.37 -8.86 3.83
N VAL A 128 -2.42 -7.56 4.16
CA VAL A 128 -3.40 -6.64 3.57
C VAL A 128 -2.90 -5.98 2.29
N THR A 129 -1.63 -5.59 2.24
CA THR A 129 -1.10 -4.71 1.18
C THR A 129 -1.10 -5.32 -0.23
N PRO A 130 -0.81 -6.62 -0.44
CA PRO A 130 -0.91 -7.21 -1.78
C PRO A 130 -2.32 -7.09 -2.37
N ILE A 131 -3.35 -7.25 -1.53
CA ILE A 131 -4.75 -7.13 -1.93
C ILE A 131 -5.08 -5.69 -2.31
N THR A 132 -4.62 -4.72 -1.52
CA THR A 132 -4.88 -3.29 -1.78
C THR A 132 -4.11 -2.78 -2.99
N MET A 133 -2.87 -3.25 -3.21
CA MET A 133 -2.11 -2.94 -4.42
C MET A 133 -2.81 -3.47 -5.67
N TYR A 134 -3.33 -4.70 -5.61
CA TYR A 134 -4.10 -5.26 -6.72
C TYR A 134 -5.38 -4.46 -6.99
N ALA A 135 -6.12 -4.09 -5.95
CA ALA A 135 -7.30 -3.22 -6.09
C ALA A 135 -6.96 -1.85 -6.68
N ASN A 136 -5.86 -1.23 -6.24
CA ASN A 136 -5.39 0.04 -6.78
C ASN A 136 -4.96 -0.08 -8.25
N PHE A 137 -4.32 -1.19 -8.63
CA PHE A 137 -3.99 -1.47 -10.04
C PHE A 137 -5.25 -1.56 -10.91
N LEU A 138 -6.27 -2.30 -10.47
CA LEU A 138 -7.55 -2.39 -11.19
C LEU A 138 -8.23 -1.02 -11.30
N ALA A 139 -8.21 -0.22 -10.24
CA ALA A 139 -8.79 1.11 -10.23
C ALA A 139 -8.08 2.08 -11.18
N VAL A 140 -6.74 2.07 -11.21
CA VAL A 140 -5.97 2.86 -12.18
C VAL A 140 -6.30 2.43 -13.61
N GLY A 141 -6.32 1.12 -13.88
CA GLY A 141 -6.70 0.60 -15.20
C GLY A 141 -8.10 1.04 -15.64
N TYR A 142 -9.07 1.03 -14.72
CA TYR A 142 -10.44 1.45 -14.99
C TYR A 142 -10.58 2.98 -15.16
N ILE A 143 -10.06 3.76 -14.22
CA ILE A 143 -10.23 5.22 -14.15
C ILE A 143 -9.45 5.91 -15.27
N VAL A 144 -8.25 5.42 -15.57
CA VAL A 144 -7.32 6.08 -16.48
C VAL A 144 -7.39 5.50 -17.89
N GLU A 145 -7.33 4.18 -18.04
CA GLU A 145 -7.26 3.56 -19.38
C GLU A 145 -8.64 3.24 -19.98
N ARG A 146 -9.73 3.27 -19.19
CA ARG A 146 -11.10 2.83 -19.59
C ARG A 146 -11.13 1.44 -20.28
N ARG A 147 -10.07 0.64 -20.12
CA ARG A 147 -9.93 -0.70 -20.69
C ARG A 147 -9.24 -1.59 -19.67
N PHE A 148 -9.88 -2.69 -19.30
CA PHE A 148 -9.21 -3.83 -18.68
C PHE A 148 -8.39 -4.56 -19.77
N SER A 149 -7.25 -4.00 -20.15
CA SER A 149 -6.37 -4.65 -21.14
C SER A 149 -5.55 -5.72 -20.43
N PHE A 150 -6.16 -6.89 -20.22
CA PHE A 150 -5.46 -8.16 -19.98
C PHE A 150 -4.93 -8.77 -21.30
N TYR A 151 -4.35 -7.96 -22.17
CA TYR A 151 -3.66 -8.37 -23.39
C TYR A 151 -2.65 -7.28 -23.77
#